data_AF-A0A1M7FNM4-F1
#
_entry.id   AF-A0A1M7FNM4-F1
#
_cell.length_a   1.000
_cell.length_b   1.000
_cell.length_c   1.000
_cell.angle_alpha   90.00
_cell.angle_beta   90.00
_cell.angle_gamma   90.00
#
_symmetry.space_group_name_H-M   'P 1'
#
loop_
_entity.id
_entity.type
_entity.pdbx_description
1 polymer ?
#
loop_
_entity_poly.entity_id
_entity_poly.type
_entity_poly.pdbx_seq_one_letter_code
_entity_poly.pdbx_strand_id
1 'polypeptide(L)'
;MKEKNNANGGKGGRNPKIDPSIHRHVFRLTERENAELLSLYETSGMHNKAKFIISLLFEREIKTVKIDKGTVDFYMRLTSFHSQFRSAGVNYNQVVKLLYRNFSEKKAAAYLYKLEKQTAEFAALCRKIILIAQEFEDKHLKKEH
;
A
#
# COMPACT_ATOMS: atom_id res chain seq x y z
N MET A 1 36.06 11.89 -10.06
CA MET A 1 37.07 12.17 -11.09
C MET A 1 37.04 11.02 -12.09
N LYS A 2 36.73 11.27 -13.37
CA LYS A 2 36.94 10.29 -14.44
C LYS A 2 37.92 10.90 -15.44
N GLU A 3 39.07 10.26 -15.60
CA GLU A 3 40.13 10.65 -16.51
C GLU A 3 39.63 10.60 -17.96
N LYS A 4 39.84 11.70 -18.70
CA LYS A 4 39.65 11.77 -20.14
C LYS A 4 40.93 11.27 -20.81
N ASN A 5 40.93 10.03 -21.27
CA ASN A 5 41.96 9.56 -22.19
C ASN A 5 41.64 10.06 -23.60
N ASN A 6 42.37 11.10 -24.01
CA ASN A 6 42.49 11.53 -25.40
C ASN A 6 43.14 10.40 -26.22
N ALA A 7 42.41 9.86 -27.18
CA ALA A 7 42.98 9.06 -28.25
C ALA A 7 42.51 9.61 -29.59
N ASN A 8 43.44 10.26 -30.29
CA ASN A 8 43.30 10.67 -31.67
C ASN A 8 42.99 9.45 -32.56
N GLY A 9 41.82 9.46 -33.21
CA GLY A 9 41.45 8.48 -34.24
C GLY A 9 40.30 9.05 -35.08
N GLY A 10 40.52 9.14 -36.40
CA GLY A 10 39.59 9.47 -37.50
C GLY A 10 38.30 10.23 -37.17
N LYS A 11 38.13 11.43 -37.74
CA LYS A 11 36.87 12.21 -37.78
C LYS A 11 35.78 11.56 -38.66
N GLY A 12 35.55 10.26 -38.50
CA GLY A 12 34.54 9.49 -39.22
C GLY A 12 33.87 8.52 -38.28
N GLY A 13 32.62 8.80 -37.91
CA GLY A 13 31.82 7.92 -37.06
C GLY A 13 30.85 8.69 -36.16
N ARG A 14 29.88 7.96 -35.61
CA ARG A 14 28.99 8.50 -34.59
C ARG A 14 29.78 8.70 -33.31
N ASN A 15 29.69 9.89 -32.71
CA ASN A 15 30.30 10.18 -31.42
C ASN A 15 29.91 9.12 -30.37
N PRO A 16 30.88 8.59 -29.60
CA PRO A 16 30.60 7.63 -28.54
C PRO A 16 29.58 8.19 -27.53
N LYS A 17 28.71 7.31 -27.03
CA LYS A 17 27.82 7.67 -25.91
C LYS A 17 28.63 7.82 -24.62
N ILE A 18 28.21 8.74 -23.77
CA ILE A 18 28.81 8.96 -22.44
C ILE A 18 28.68 7.71 -21.56
N ASP A 19 27.57 6.98 -21.67
CA ASP A 19 27.31 5.73 -20.96
C ASP A 19 26.79 4.66 -21.94
N PRO A 20 27.68 3.82 -22.51
CA PRO A 20 27.29 2.77 -23.43
C PRO A 20 26.75 1.53 -22.69
N SER A 21 25.67 0.95 -23.23
CA SER A 21 25.12 -0.33 -22.75
C SER A 21 26.04 -1.49 -23.15
N ILE A 22 27.01 -1.84 -22.31
CA ILE A 22 28.04 -2.86 -22.59
C ILE A 22 27.73 -4.26 -22.03
N HIS A 23 26.80 -4.37 -21.07
CA HIS A 23 26.44 -5.64 -20.44
C HIS A 23 25.24 -6.26 -21.15
N ARG A 24 25.34 -7.56 -21.50
CA ARG A 24 24.27 -8.31 -22.16
C ARG A 24 23.89 -9.54 -21.34
N HIS A 25 22.62 -9.62 -20.97
CA HIS A 25 22.02 -10.80 -20.34
C HIS A 25 21.05 -11.46 -21.33
N VAL A 26 21.11 -12.78 -21.46
CA VAL A 26 20.24 -13.56 -22.34
C VAL A 26 19.39 -14.48 -21.47
N PHE A 27 18.08 -14.43 -21.65
CA PHE A 27 17.13 -15.35 -21.05
C PHE A 27 16.43 -16.15 -22.15
N ARG A 28 16.03 -17.38 -21.81
CA ARG A 28 15.25 -18.26 -22.69
C ARG A 28 13.81 -18.23 -22.24
N LEU A 29 12.88 -18.14 -23.18
CA LEU A 29 11.45 -18.18 -22.91
C LEU A 29 10.87 -19.47 -23.47
N THR A 30 9.89 -20.02 -22.77
CA THR A 30 8.95 -20.99 -23.34
C THR A 30 8.05 -20.31 -24.37
N GLU A 31 7.36 -21.10 -25.18
CA GLU A 31 6.45 -20.57 -26.20
C GLU A 31 5.33 -19.72 -25.60
N ARG A 32 4.77 -20.16 -24.47
CA ARG A 32 3.74 -19.41 -23.73
C ARG A 32 4.25 -18.06 -23.24
N GLU A 33 5.43 -18.03 -22.61
CA GLU A 33 6.03 -16.79 -22.10
C GLU A 33 6.39 -15.82 -23.24
N ASN A 34 6.83 -16.34 -24.38
CA ASN A 34 7.11 -15.53 -25.55
C ASN A 34 5.84 -14.89 -26.14
N ALA A 35 4.73 -15.65 -26.23
CA ALA A 35 3.46 -15.10 -26.68
C ALA A 35 2.96 -13.97 -25.76
N GLU A 36 3.08 -14.15 -24.45
CA GLU A 36 2.71 -13.13 -23.45
C GLU A 36 3.58 -11.86 -23.59
N LEU A 37 4.91 -12.03 -23.71
CA LEU A 37 5.83 -10.91 -23.92
C LEU A 37 5.49 -10.10 -25.18
N LEU A 38 5.17 -10.79 -26.29
CA LEU A 38 4.85 -10.13 -27.56
C LEU A 38 3.53 -9.35 -27.47
N SER A 39 2.51 -9.91 -26.84
CA SER A 39 1.23 -9.22 -26.61
C SER A 39 1.41 -7.92 -25.80
N LEU A 40 2.19 -7.97 -24.72
CA LEU A 40 2.51 -6.79 -23.92
C LEU A 40 3.32 -5.75 -24.71
N TYR A 41 4.27 -6.21 -25.54
CA TYR A 41 5.06 -5.34 -26.39
C TYR A 41 4.21 -4.61 -27.43
N GLU A 42 3.30 -5.31 -28.10
CA GLU A 42 2.39 -4.71 -29.08
C GLU A 42 1.50 -3.65 -28.43
N THR A 43 0.94 -3.97 -27.27
CA THR A 43 0.10 -3.04 -26.49
C THR A 43 0.87 -1.79 -26.05
N SER A 44 2.18 -1.90 -25.79
CA SER A 44 3.00 -0.78 -25.33
C SER A 44 3.24 0.31 -26.39
N GLY A 45 3.09 0.00 -27.69
CA GLY A 45 3.38 0.93 -28.79
C GLY A 45 4.87 1.29 -28.95
N MET A 46 5.79 0.69 -28.19
CA MET A 46 7.21 1.02 -28.25
C MET A 46 7.88 0.47 -29.52
N HIS A 47 8.72 1.26 -30.18
CA HIS A 47 9.40 0.85 -31.42
C HIS A 47 10.58 -0.13 -31.22
N ASN A 48 11.00 -0.41 -29.98
CA ASN A 48 12.16 -1.26 -29.71
C ASN A 48 11.89 -2.24 -28.56
N LYS A 49 11.91 -3.54 -28.87
CA LYS A 49 11.68 -4.63 -27.90
C LYS A 49 12.65 -4.61 -26.72
N ALA A 50 13.93 -4.32 -26.94
CA ALA A 50 14.91 -4.30 -25.86
C ALA A 50 14.66 -3.13 -24.89
N LYS A 51 14.31 -1.94 -25.41
CA LYS A 51 13.92 -0.80 -24.57
C LYS A 51 12.64 -1.09 -23.79
N PHE A 52 11.67 -1.78 -24.40
CA PHE A 52 10.46 -2.23 -23.72
C PHE A 52 10.75 -3.21 -22.58
N ILE A 53 11.69 -4.13 -22.77
CA ILE A 53 12.08 -5.07 -21.71
C ILE A 53 12.83 -4.35 -20.59
N ILE A 54 13.72 -3.40 -20.94
CA ILE A 54 14.43 -2.56 -19.96
C ILE A 54 13.41 -1.71 -19.17
N SER A 55 12.43 -1.10 -19.82
CA SER A 55 11.37 -0.38 -19.12
C SER A 55 10.55 -1.32 -18.24
N LEU A 56 10.20 -2.52 -18.71
CA LEU A 56 9.51 -3.50 -17.86
C LEU A 56 10.33 -3.92 -16.63
N LEU A 57 11.65 -4.02 -16.75
CA LEU A 57 12.55 -4.41 -15.66
C LEU A 57 12.84 -3.28 -14.66
N PHE A 58 12.85 -2.02 -15.12
CA PHE A 58 13.31 -0.87 -14.33
C PHE A 58 12.26 0.23 -14.11
N GLU A 59 11.19 0.30 -14.93
CA GLU A 59 10.00 1.15 -14.70
C GLU A 59 8.90 0.41 -13.94
N ARG A 60 8.82 -0.93 -14.03
CA ARG A 60 8.25 -1.63 -12.87
C ARG A 60 9.23 -1.34 -11.76
N GLU A 61 8.83 -0.51 -10.81
CA GLU A 61 9.40 -0.59 -9.47
C GLU A 61 9.51 -2.08 -9.21
N ILE A 62 10.73 -2.61 -9.14
CA ILE A 62 10.93 -3.89 -8.50
C ILE A 62 10.52 -3.57 -7.08
N LYS A 63 9.24 -3.73 -6.79
CA LYS A 63 8.69 -3.77 -5.46
C LYS A 63 9.20 -5.07 -4.88
N THR A 64 10.50 -5.11 -4.62
CA THR A 64 11.04 -5.50 -3.33
C THR A 64 10.62 -4.46 -2.28
N VAL A 65 9.39 -3.93 -2.36
CA VAL A 65 8.57 -3.89 -1.16
C VAL A 65 8.62 -5.34 -0.71
N LYS A 66 9.44 -5.62 0.31
CA LYS A 66 9.08 -6.66 1.27
C LYS A 66 7.62 -6.35 1.58
N ILE A 67 6.68 -6.97 0.87
CA ILE A 67 5.27 -6.80 1.15
C ILE A 67 5.14 -7.46 2.50
N ASP A 68 5.35 -6.67 3.54
CA ASP A 68 5.00 -7.04 4.87
C ASP A 68 3.48 -7.14 4.86
N LYS A 69 3.00 -8.33 4.50
CA LYS A 69 1.57 -8.67 4.49
C LYS A 69 0.94 -8.30 5.82
N GLY A 70 1.72 -8.34 6.91
CA GLY A 70 1.32 -7.87 8.23
C GLY A 70 0.87 -6.40 8.22
N THR A 71 1.68 -5.50 7.67
CA THR A 71 1.35 -4.06 7.59
C THR A 71 0.12 -3.80 6.73
N VAL A 72 -0.01 -4.44 5.56
CA VAL A 72 -1.19 -4.27 4.69
C VAL A 72 -2.46 -4.80 5.36
N ASP A 73 -2.42 -6.00 5.93
CA ASP A 73 -3.55 -6.59 6.66
C ASP A 73 -3.92 -5.76 7.89
N PHE A 74 -2.93 -5.18 8.57
CA PHE A 74 -3.15 -4.27 9.69
C PHE A 74 -3.93 -3.03 9.27
N TYR A 75 -3.52 -2.33 8.20
CA TYR A 75 -4.24 -1.18 7.68
C TYR A 75 -5.66 -1.52 7.20
N MET A 76 -5.84 -2.68 6.55
CA MET A 76 -7.18 -3.13 6.15
C MET A 76 -8.07 -3.40 7.36
N ARG A 77 -7.55 -4.06 8.41
CA ARG A 77 -8.28 -4.29 9.66
C ARG A 77 -8.63 -2.99 10.37
N LEU A 78 -7.71 -2.02 10.42
CA LEU A 78 -7.95 -0.71 11.03
C LEU A 78 -9.06 0.06 10.28
N THR A 79 -9.04 0.01 8.95
CA THR A 79 -10.09 0.63 8.11
C THR A 79 -11.45 -0.02 8.32
N SER A 80 -11.49 -1.36 8.44
CA SER A 80 -12.72 -2.10 8.78
C SER A 80 -13.25 -1.70 10.17
N PHE A 81 -12.36 -1.59 11.17
CA PHE A 81 -12.73 -1.13 12.50
C PHE A 81 -13.34 0.27 12.50
N HIS A 82 -12.79 1.21 11.70
CA HIS A 82 -13.36 2.56 11.58
C HIS A 82 -14.84 2.53 11.11
N SER A 83 -15.18 1.68 10.14
CA SER A 83 -16.57 1.51 9.69
C SER A 83 -17.47 0.95 10.80
N GLN A 84 -16.96 0.00 11.58
CA GLN A 84 -17.67 -0.57 12.72
C GLN A 84 -17.93 0.48 13.82
N PHE A 85 -16.95 1.33 14.14
CA PHE A 85 -17.10 2.43 15.10
C PHE A 85 -18.19 3.41 14.69
N ARG A 86 -18.18 3.81 13.41
CA ARG A 86 -19.22 4.70 12.87
C ARG A 86 -20.60 4.07 12.98
N SER A 87 -20.72 2.79 12.66
CA SER A 87 -21.98 2.04 12.75
C SER A 87 -22.49 1.95 14.18
N ALA A 88 -21.60 1.68 15.16
CA ALA A 88 -21.95 1.69 16.58
C ALA A 88 -22.46 3.07 17.04
N GLY A 89 -21.83 4.17 16.60
CA GLY A 89 -22.28 5.53 16.90
C GLY A 89 -23.66 5.86 16.32
N VAL A 90 -23.94 5.43 15.09
CA VAL A 90 -25.26 5.58 14.47
C VAL A 90 -26.32 4.79 15.25
N ASN A 91 -26.02 3.54 15.60
CA ASN A 91 -26.92 2.68 16.37
C ASN A 91 -27.20 3.25 17.77
N TYR A 92 -26.18 3.80 18.44
CA TYR A 92 -26.36 4.48 19.73
C TYR A 92 -27.39 5.60 19.61
N ASN A 93 -27.22 6.51 18.64
CA ASN A 93 -28.15 7.63 18.44
C ASN A 93 -29.58 7.15 18.14
N GLN A 94 -29.72 6.07 17.35
CA GLN A 94 -31.02 5.47 17.06
C GLN A 94 -31.69 4.91 18.32
N VAL A 95 -30.94 4.17 19.14
CA VAL A 95 -31.45 3.61 20.40
C VAL A 95 -31.90 4.72 21.34
N VAL A 96 -31.11 5.78 21.52
CA VAL A 96 -31.50 6.92 22.38
C VAL A 96 -32.82 7.54 21.90
N LYS A 97 -32.97 7.80 20.59
CA LYS A 97 -34.21 8.32 20.02
C LYS A 97 -35.40 7.38 20.22
N LEU A 98 -35.21 6.07 20.04
CA LEU A 98 -36.26 5.06 20.26
C LEU A 98 -36.66 4.95 21.73
N LEU A 99 -35.71 5.09 22.66
CA LEU A 99 -36.01 5.04 24.09
C LEU A 99 -36.94 6.18 24.51
N TYR A 100 -36.62 7.42 24.11
CA TYR A 100 -37.46 8.58 24.43
C TYR A 100 -38.79 8.59 23.68
N ARG A 101 -38.89 7.92 22.51
CA ARG A 101 -40.16 7.82 21.76
C ARG A 101 -41.14 6.82 22.36
N ASN A 102 -40.64 5.70 22.90
CA ASN A 102 -41.49 4.56 23.27
C ASN A 102 -41.63 4.35 24.79
N PHE A 103 -40.80 4.99 25.62
CA PHE A 103 -40.84 4.86 27.07
C PHE A 103 -41.02 6.21 27.76
N SER A 104 -41.57 6.19 28.98
CA SER A 104 -41.57 7.37 29.84
C SER A 104 -40.14 7.78 30.20
N GLU A 105 -39.92 9.07 30.46
CA GLU A 105 -38.58 9.61 30.78
C GLU A 105 -37.86 8.82 31.88
N LYS A 106 -38.57 8.44 32.95
CA LYS A 106 -38.01 7.65 34.05
C LYS A 106 -37.49 6.28 33.59
N LYS A 107 -38.20 5.60 32.68
CA LYS A 107 -37.77 4.31 32.13
C LYS A 107 -36.65 4.49 31.11
N ALA A 108 -36.76 5.49 30.23
CA ALA A 108 -35.71 5.82 29.26
C ALA A 108 -34.38 6.14 29.95
N ALA A 109 -34.40 6.95 31.02
CA ALA A 109 -33.22 7.27 31.83
C ALA A 109 -32.59 6.01 32.45
N ALA A 110 -33.39 5.08 32.97
CA ALA A 110 -32.88 3.82 33.53
C ALA A 110 -32.19 2.94 32.47
N TYR A 111 -32.72 2.90 31.24
CA TYR A 111 -32.06 2.20 30.13
C TYR A 111 -30.81 2.92 29.62
N LEU A 112 -30.82 4.26 29.58
CA LEU A 112 -29.67 5.07 29.21
C LEU A 112 -28.48 4.87 30.16
N TYR A 113 -28.74 4.76 31.46
CA TYR A 113 -27.69 4.48 32.44
C TYR A 113 -26.99 3.12 32.18
N LYS A 114 -27.74 2.11 31.75
CA LYS A 114 -27.16 0.82 31.33
C LYS A 114 -26.33 0.96 30.05
N LEU A 115 -26.83 1.74 29.08
CA LEU A 115 -26.16 1.99 27.81
C LEU A 115 -24.86 2.80 28.01
N GLU A 116 -24.86 3.76 28.93
CA GLU A 116 -23.68 4.54 29.32
C GLU A 116 -22.56 3.63 29.82
N LYS A 117 -22.87 2.68 30.71
CA LYS A 117 -21.90 1.71 31.21
C LYS A 117 -21.25 0.90 30.07
N GLN A 118 -22.04 0.38 29.14
CA GLN A 118 -21.52 -0.35 27.98
C GLN A 118 -20.67 0.55 27.07
N THR A 119 -21.06 1.82 26.92
CA THR A 119 -20.30 2.79 26.12
C THR A 119 -18.95 3.13 26.77
N ALA A 120 -18.90 3.17 28.10
CA ALA A 120 -17.65 3.36 28.84
C ALA A 120 -16.70 2.16 28.70
N GLU A 121 -17.22 0.94 28.78
CA GLU A 121 -16.45 -0.29 28.52
C GLU A 121 -15.90 -0.32 27.08
N PHE A 122 -16.73 0.07 26.11
CA PHE A 122 -16.32 0.20 24.71
C PHE A 122 -15.20 1.22 24.53
N ALA A 123 -15.32 2.41 25.14
CA ALA A 123 -14.28 3.43 25.09
C ALA A 123 -12.95 2.94 25.72
N ALA A 124 -13.03 2.14 26.79
CA ALA A 124 -11.84 1.52 27.38
C ALA A 124 -11.17 0.52 26.43
N LEU A 125 -11.96 -0.27 25.68
CA LEU A 125 -11.44 -1.17 24.65
C LEU A 125 -10.76 -0.38 23.52
N CYS A 126 -11.37 0.71 23.06
CA CYS A 126 -10.80 1.58 22.03
C CYS A 126 -9.42 2.12 22.44
N ARG A 127 -9.27 2.57 23.68
CA ARG A 127 -7.99 3.03 24.22
C ARG A 127 -6.92 1.94 24.20
N LYS A 128 -7.28 0.70 24.53
CA LYS A 128 -6.36 -0.46 24.44
C LYS A 128 -5.93 -0.73 22.99
N ILE A 129 -6.86 -0.65 22.04
CA ILE A 129 -6.56 -0.83 20.60
C ILE A 129 -5.57 0.24 20.13
N ILE A 130 -5.79 1.51 20.49
CA ILE A 130 -4.88 2.61 20.16
C ILE A 130 -3.48 2.36 20.72
N LEU A 131 -3.38 1.92 21.99
CA LEU A 131 -2.10 1.65 22.62
C LEU A 131 -1.35 0.50 21.93
N ILE A 132 -2.03 -0.60 21.60
CA ILE A 132 -1.44 -1.71 20.85
C ILE A 132 -0.98 -1.26 19.45
N ALA A 133 -1.75 -0.41 18.78
CA ALA A 133 -1.39 0.15 17.48
C ALA A 133 -0.13 1.03 17.56
N GLN A 134 -0.03 1.88 18.58
CA GLN A 134 1.15 2.72 18.83
C GLN A 134 2.39 1.86 19.13
N GLU A 135 2.25 0.84 19.98
CA GLU A 135 3.35 -0.08 20.27
C GLU A 135 3.84 -0.82 19.02
N PHE A 136 2.92 -1.23 18.14
CA PHE A 136 3.27 -1.87 16.88
C PHE A 136 4.05 -0.91 15.96
N GLU A 137 3.57 0.33 15.81
CA GLU A 137 4.22 1.37 15.02
C GLU A 137 5.65 1.66 15.51
N ASP A 138 5.84 1.83 16.81
CA ASP A 138 7.14 2.09 17.41
C ASP A 138 8.12 0.90 17.28
N LYS A 139 7.62 -0.33 17.41
CA LYS A 139 8.46 -1.55 17.36
C LYS A 139 8.87 -1.95 15.94
N HIS A 140 8.00 -1.72 14.95
CA HIS A 140 8.15 -2.30 13.61
C HIS A 140 8.31 -1.28 12.48
N LEU A 141 7.78 -0.05 12.60
CA LEU A 141 7.81 0.94 11.51
C LEU A 141 8.91 1.99 11.71
N LYS A 142 9.19 2.42 12.94
CA LYS A 142 10.21 3.46 13.22
C LYS A 142 11.67 2.97 13.23
N LYS A 143 11.92 1.65 13.15
CA LYS A 143 13.28 1.07 13.16
C LYS A 143 13.92 0.93 11.76
N GLU A 144 13.18 1.20 10.69
CA GLU A 144 13.69 1.12 9.30
C GLU A 144 14.14 2.47 8.72
N HIS A 145 14.32 3.51 9.55
CA HIS A 145 14.84 4.82 9.14
C HIS A 145 16.13 5.20 9.85
#